data_AF-A0A847XDP6-F1
#
_entry.id   AF-A0A847XDP6-F1
#
_cell.length_a   1.000
_cell.length_b   1.000
_cell.length_c   1.000
_cell.angle_alpha   90.00
_cell.angle_beta   90.00
_cell.angle_gamma   90.00
#
_symmetry.space_group_name_H-M   'P 1'
#
loop_
_entity.id
_entity.type
_entity.pdbx_description
1 polymer ?
#
loop_
_entity_poly.entity_id
_entity_poly.type
_entity_poly.pdbx_seq_one_letter_code
_entity_poly.pdbx_strand_id
1 'polypeptide(L)' 'RDVNKRGRSMDHVVEQYLTTVRIMHDQFVEPSKRYADIIIPEGAHNDVAIDLLTTKISSIINKV' A
#
# COMPACT_ATOMS: atom_id res chain seq x y z
N ARG A 1 5.20 12.79 -3.99
CA ARG A 1 3.79 12.95 -4.45
C ARG A 1 3.15 14.20 -3.86
N ASP A 2 3.08 14.34 -2.53
CA ASP A 2 2.24 15.37 -1.90
C ASP A 2 2.76 16.80 -2.10
N VAL A 3 4.08 16.99 -2.21
CA VAL A 3 4.68 18.27 -2.64
C VAL A 3 4.43 18.49 -4.14
N ASN A 4 4.98 17.63 -4.99
CA ASN A 4 5.00 17.85 -6.46
C ASN A 4 3.65 17.73 -7.18
N LYS A 5 2.69 16.95 -6.65
CA LYS A 5 1.39 16.70 -7.31
C LYS A 5 0.20 17.31 -6.57
N ARG A 6 0.34 17.62 -5.27
CA ARG A 6 -0.74 18.17 -4.44
C ARG A 6 -0.43 19.56 -3.88
N GLY A 7 0.72 20.15 -4.23
CA GLY A 7 1.08 21.53 -3.90
C GLY A 7 1.31 21.79 -2.40
N ARG A 8 1.57 20.76 -1.59
CA ARG A 8 1.81 20.94 -0.16
C ARG A 8 3.25 21.36 0.12
N SER A 9 3.47 22.18 1.15
CA SER A 9 4.81 22.46 1.65
C SER A 9 5.42 21.22 2.31
N MET A 10 6.75 21.14 2.33
CA MET A 10 7.46 20.01 2.95
C MET A 10 7.15 19.92 4.45
N ASP A 11 7.18 21.06 5.15
CA ASP A 11 6.96 21.13 6.59
C ASP A 11 5.58 20.59 6.97
N HIS A 12 4.53 20.99 6.23
CA HIS A 12 3.18 20.50 6.48
C HIS A 12 3.03 19.00 6.21
N VAL A 13 3.78 18.44 5.25
CA VAL A 13 3.80 16.99 4.99
C VAL A 13 4.45 16.24 6.15
N VAL A 14 5.57 16.75 6.68
CA VAL A 14 6.26 16.15 7.83
C VAL A 14 5.38 16.22 9.07
N GLU A 15 4.81 17.39 9.37
CA GLU A 15 3.95 17.59 10.54
C GLU A 15 2.72 16.69 10.48
N GLN A 16 2.04 16.62 9.33
CA GLN A 16 0.90 15.72 9.17
C GLN A 16 1.29 14.26 9.36
N TYR A 17 2.45 13.83 8.83
CA TYR A 17 2.90 12.45 8.95
C TYR A 17 3.14 12.06 10.41
N LEU A 18 3.83 12.92 11.17
CA LEU A 18 4.21 12.65 12.56
C LEU A 18 3.02 12.71 13.52
N THR A 19 2.09 13.65 13.32
CA THR A 19 1.00 13.91 14.28
C THR A 19 -0.25 13.08 14.04
N THR A 20 -0.46 12.59 12.81
CA THR A 20 -1.70 11.86 12.48
C THR A 20 -1.42 10.55 11.75
N VAL A 21 -0.75 10.58 10.60
CA VAL A 21 -0.67 9.42 9.71
C VAL A 21 0.05 8.25 10.36
N ARG A 22 1.20 8.49 11.00
CA ARG A 22 1.97 7.43 11.67
C ARG A 22 1.20 6.79 12.83
N ILE A 23 0.56 7.61 13.67
CA ILE A 23 -0.21 7.13 14.81
C ILE A 23 -1.36 6.24 14.34
N MET A 24 -2.10 6.69 13.32
CA MET A 24 -3.21 5.92 12.77
C MET A 24 -2.72 4.65 12.05
N HIS A 25 -1.57 4.69 11.40
CA HIS A 25 -0.95 3.51 10.81
C HIS A 25 -0.63 2.47 11.88
N ASP A 26 0.09 2.86 12.92
CA ASP A 26 0.56 1.94 13.97
C ASP A 26 -0.61 1.38 14.79
N GLN A 27 -1.65 2.19 15.02
CA GLN A 27 -2.81 1.78 15.81
C GLN A 27 -3.82 0.92 15.03
N PHE A 28 -3.99 1.14 13.72
CA PHE A 28 -5.09 0.52 12.97
C PHE A 28 -4.66 -0.23 11.71
N VAL A 29 -3.68 0.29 10.95
CA VAL A 29 -3.28 -0.31 9.67
C VAL A 29 -2.32 -1.47 9.90
N GLU A 30 -1.26 -1.29 10.68
CA GLU A 30 -0.25 -2.31 10.95
C GLU A 30 -0.84 -3.57 11.61
N PRO A 31 -1.76 -3.48 12.61
CA PRO A 31 -2.39 -4.67 13.18
C PRO A 31 -3.24 -5.46 12.18
N SER A 32 -3.79 -4.80 11.15
CA SER A 32 -4.62 -5.47 10.13
C SER A 32 -3.81 -6.46 9.27
N LYS A 33 -2.49 -6.27 9.17
CA LYS A 33 -1.56 -7.15 8.44
C LYS A 33 -1.64 -8.61 8.90
N ARG A 34 -1.99 -8.87 10.17
CA ARG A 34 -2.10 -10.24 10.71
C ARG A 34 -3.17 -11.08 10.02
N TYR A 35 -4.13 -10.45 9.34
CA TYR A 35 -5.24 -11.11 8.67
C TYR A 35 -4.99 -11.34 7.17
N ALA A 36 -3.84 -10.90 6.64
CA ALA A 36 -3.52 -11.10 5.23
C ALA A 36 -3.09 -12.55 4.96
N ASP A 37 -3.64 -13.16 3.92
CA ASP A 37 -3.21 -14.48 3.44
C ASP A 37 -1.79 -14.45 2.86
N ILE A 38 -1.43 -13.32 2.21
CA ILE A 38 -0.14 -13.12 1.54
C ILE A 38 0.32 -11.68 1.79
N ILE A 39 1.62 -11.52 2.07
CA ILE A 39 2.29 -10.21 2.17
C ILE A 39 3.19 -10.03 0.95
N ILE A 40 3.01 -8.94 0.20
CA ILE A 40 3.82 -8.62 -0.98
C ILE A 40 4.80 -7.48 -0.63
N PRO A 41 6.12 -7.73 -0.59
CA PRO A 41 7.12 -6.70 -0.37
C PRO A 41 7.34 -5.86 -1.64
N GLU A 42 7.95 -4.68 -1.49
CA GLU A 42 8.38 -3.76 -2.58
C GLU A 42 7.26 -3.16 -3.45
N GLY A 43 6.00 -3.58 -3.21
CA GLY A 43 4.82 -3.03 -3.84
C GLY A 43 4.89 -3.13 -5.36
N ALA A 44 4.75 -1.98 -6.03
CA ALA A 44 4.65 -1.89 -7.49
C ALA A 44 5.93 -2.31 -8.25
N HIS A 45 7.06 -2.51 -7.58
CA HIS A 45 8.32 -2.93 -8.21
C HIS A 45 8.49 -4.45 -8.23
N ASN A 46 7.59 -5.19 -7.56
CA ASN A 46 7.64 -6.65 -7.53
C ASN A 46 6.82 -7.23 -8.69
N ASP A 47 7.40 -7.19 -9.89
CA ASP A 47 6.77 -7.67 -11.12
C ASP A 47 6.33 -9.14 -10.99
N VAL A 48 7.10 -9.95 -10.27
CA VAL A 48 6.80 -11.37 -10.03
C VAL A 48 5.51 -11.55 -9.21
N ALA A 49 5.34 -10.76 -8.14
CA ALA A 49 4.13 -10.82 -7.32
C ALA A 49 2.90 -10.30 -8.09
N ILE A 50 3.08 -9.25 -8.90
CA ILE A 50 2.02 -8.70 -9.75
C ILE A 50 1.57 -9.73 -10.79
N ASP A 51 2.50 -10.41 -11.44
CA ASP A 51 2.20 -11.46 -12.42
C ASP A 51 1.47 -12.65 -11.77
N LEU A 52 1.90 -13.07 -10.58
CA LEU A 52 1.24 -14.14 -9.83
C LEU A 52 -0.22 -13.79 -9.50
N LEU A 53 -0.48 -12.57 -9.03
CA LEU A 53 -1.84 -12.09 -8.76
C LEU A 53 -2.67 -12.02 -10.06
N THR A 54 -2.10 -11.48 -11.13
CA THR A 54 -2.78 -11.36 -12.43
C THR A 54 -3.15 -12.73 -12.97
N THR A 55 -2.22 -13.67 -12.95
CA THR A 55 -2.44 -15.06 -13.37
C THR A 55 -3.52 -15.73 -12.54
N LYS A 56 -3.53 -15.53 -11.21
CA LYS A 56 -4.56 -16.07 -10.33
C LYS A 56 -5.95 -15.50 -10.64
N ILE A 57 -6.04 -14.19 -10.85
CA ILE A 57 -7.28 -13.50 -11.22
C ILE A 57 -7.79 -14.02 -12.58
N SER A 58 -6.92 -14.06 -13.60
CA SER A 58 -7.27 -14.59 -14.92
C SER A 58 -7.71 -16.05 -14.86
N SER A 59 -7.08 -16.88 -14.03
CA SER A 59 -7.49 -18.27 -13.82
C SER A 59 -8.87 -18.41 -13.17
N ILE A 60 -9.31 -17.43 -12.38
CA ILE A 60 -10.65 -17.41 -11.79
C ILE A 60 -11.68 -16.94 -12.81
N ILE A 61 -11.36 -15.88 -13.56
CA ILE A 61 -12.27 -15.27 -14.54
C ILE A 61 -12.46 -16.16 -15.77
N ASN A 62 -11.38 -16.72 -16.31
CA ASN A 62 -11.41 -17.57 -17.52
C ASN A 62 -11.77 -19.03 -17.21
N LYS A 63 -12.20 -19.32 -15.97
CA LYS A 63 -12.75 -20.62 -15.61
C LYS A 63 -14.21 -20.68 -16.05
N VAL A 64 -14.40 -20.77 -17.37
CA VAL A 64 -15.66 -21.13 -18.04
C VAL A 64 -15.35 -22.19 -19.08
#